data_AF-A0A7V6I3S8-F1
#
_entry.id   AF-A0A7V6I3S8-F1
#
_cell.length_a   1.000
_cell.length_b   1.000
_cell.length_c   1.000
_cell.angle_alpha   90.00
_cell.angle_beta   90.00
_cell.angle_gamma   90.00
#
_symmetry.space_group_name_H-M   'P 1'
#
loop_
_entity.id
_entity.type
_entity.pdbx_description
1 polymer ?
#
loop_
_entity_poly.entity_id
_entity_poly.type
_entity_poly.pdbx_seq_one_letter_code
_entity_poly.pdbx_strand_id
1 'polypeptide(L)'
;MNHEDFLIKSLGDCDVESPLKRMDLKKESPIYRFVSDDERILYDSSLANFNHCNKTGEIPISFEKAGPREKIFFQPAKTKVAIVTCGGLCPGLNNVIRSLVNQCYYRYNITRIFGIK
;
A
#
# COMPACT_ATOMS: atom_id res chain seq x y z
N MET A 1 -23.85 -0.16 -1.08
CA MET A 1 -22.40 -0.24 -1.31
C MET A 1 -22.10 -1.68 -1.61
N ASN A 2 -21.50 -1.94 -2.76
CA ASN A 2 -21.20 -3.29 -3.20
C ASN A 2 -19.72 -3.58 -2.96
N HIS A 3 -19.34 -4.84 -2.87
CA HIS A 3 -17.95 -5.24 -2.69
C HIS A 3 -17.02 -4.67 -3.78
N GLU A 4 -17.52 -4.62 -5.03
CA GLU A 4 -16.78 -4.12 -6.20
C GLU A 4 -16.33 -2.66 -6.08
N ASP A 5 -17.06 -1.83 -5.33
CA ASP A 5 -16.72 -0.43 -5.08
C ASP A 5 -15.40 -0.28 -4.28
N PHE A 6 -14.96 -1.37 -3.62
CA PHE A 6 -13.79 -1.41 -2.74
C PHE A 6 -12.61 -2.22 -3.31
N LEU A 7 -12.67 -2.57 -4.59
CA LEU A 7 -11.55 -3.19 -5.30
C LEU A 7 -10.56 -2.12 -5.77
N ILE A 8 -9.29 -2.31 -5.46
CA ILE A 8 -8.21 -1.42 -5.88
C ILE A 8 -7.78 -1.80 -7.30
N LYS A 9 -7.68 -0.81 -8.18
CA LYS A 9 -7.20 -1.01 -9.56
C LYS A 9 -5.67 -1.23 -9.56
N SER A 10 -5.21 -2.22 -10.31
CA SER A 10 -3.78 -2.43 -10.58
C SER A 10 -3.36 -1.81 -11.92
N LEU A 11 -2.07 -1.49 -12.04
CA LEU A 11 -1.44 -1.03 -13.28
C LEU A 11 -1.00 -2.19 -14.19
N GLY A 12 -1.10 -3.43 -13.72
CA GLY A 12 -0.67 -4.64 -14.41
C GLY A 12 0.08 -5.60 -13.49
N ASP A 13 0.85 -6.50 -14.07
CA ASP A 13 1.59 -7.52 -13.32
C ASP A 13 2.77 -6.91 -12.54
N CYS A 14 2.91 -7.35 -11.27
CA CYS A 14 3.98 -6.93 -10.38
C CYS A 14 5.12 -7.96 -10.39
N ASP A 15 6.13 -7.75 -11.24
CA ASP A 15 7.26 -8.69 -11.42
C ASP A 15 8.58 -8.22 -10.83
N VAL A 16 8.68 -6.97 -10.38
CA VAL A 16 9.93 -6.45 -9.81
C VAL A 16 10.02 -6.84 -8.34
N GLU A 17 11.09 -7.51 -7.93
CA GLU A 17 11.33 -7.79 -6.52
C GLU A 17 11.53 -6.48 -5.73
N SER A 18 10.78 -6.35 -4.63
CA SER A 18 10.83 -5.17 -3.77
C SER A 18 12.22 -5.02 -3.14
N PRO A 19 12.85 -3.82 -3.18
CA PRO A 19 14.11 -3.57 -2.48
C PRO A 19 14.04 -3.85 -0.97
N LEU A 20 12.84 -3.76 -0.39
CA LEU A 20 12.60 -4.06 1.03
C LEU A 20 12.92 -5.51 1.37
N LYS A 21 12.71 -6.44 0.43
CA LYS A 21 12.97 -7.87 0.62
C LYS A 21 14.47 -8.14 0.79
N ARG A 22 15.31 -7.38 0.07
CA ARG A 22 16.78 -7.45 0.22
C ARG A 22 17.28 -6.82 1.51
N MET A 23 16.56 -5.83 2.04
CA MET A 23 16.86 -5.23 3.33
C MET A 23 16.40 -6.09 4.51
N ASP A 24 15.62 -7.14 4.25
CA ASP A 24 15.10 -8.05 5.25
C ASP A 24 16.13 -9.12 5.65
N LEU A 25 17.17 -8.68 6.36
CA LEU A 25 18.41 -9.43 6.60
C LEU A 25 18.26 -10.61 7.58
N LYS A 26 17.11 -10.79 8.23
CA LYS A 26 16.90 -11.83 9.26
C LYS A 26 15.65 -12.65 8.98
N LYS A 27 15.81 -13.84 8.39
CA LYS A 27 14.70 -14.77 8.10
C LYS A 27 13.88 -15.16 9.35
N GLU A 28 14.51 -15.20 10.52
CA GLU A 28 13.86 -15.56 11.79
C GLU A 28 13.12 -14.38 12.45
N SER A 29 13.42 -13.14 12.05
CA SER A 29 12.79 -11.94 12.58
C SER A 29 12.77 -10.87 11.48
N PRO A 30 11.81 -10.99 10.54
CA PRO A 30 11.77 -10.09 9.40
C PRO A 30 11.43 -8.66 9.86
N ILE A 31 12.17 -7.70 9.30
CA ILE A 31 11.97 -6.26 9.52
C ILE A 31 10.65 -5.80 8.87
N TYR A 32 10.26 -6.45 7.77
CA TYR A 32 9.04 -6.12 7.05
C TYR A 32 8.08 -7.31 7.05
N ARG A 33 6.84 -7.07 7.47
CA ARG A 33 5.74 -7.98 7.21
C ARG A 33 5.12 -7.62 5.87
N PHE A 34 5.48 -8.37 4.83
CA PHE A 34 4.81 -8.27 3.54
C PHE A 34 3.36 -8.75 3.65
N VAL A 35 2.50 -8.14 2.85
CA VAL A 35 1.06 -8.46 2.80
C VAL A 35 0.66 -8.76 1.34
N SER A 36 -0.37 -9.57 1.14
CA SER A 36 -0.94 -9.85 -0.18
C SER A 36 -2.17 -8.98 -0.44
N ASP A 37 -2.57 -8.85 -1.70
CA ASP A 37 -3.77 -8.11 -2.10
C ASP A 37 -5.07 -8.80 -1.62
N ASP A 38 -5.00 -10.11 -1.38
CA ASP A 38 -6.08 -10.91 -0.78
C ASP A 38 -6.17 -10.75 0.76
N GLU A 39 -5.18 -10.13 1.41
CA GLU A 39 -5.27 -9.83 2.83
C GLU A 39 -6.17 -8.60 3.01
N ARG A 40 -7.44 -8.85 3.34
CA ARG A 40 -8.47 -7.82 3.44
C ARG A 40 -8.98 -7.63 4.86
N ILE A 41 -9.42 -6.41 5.17
CA ILE A 41 -10.00 -6.02 6.46
C ILE A 41 -11.49 -5.78 6.26
N LEU A 42 -12.33 -6.43 7.08
CA LEU A 42 -13.77 -6.27 7.02
C LEU A 42 -14.18 -4.82 7.30
N TYR A 43 -15.11 -4.29 6.51
CA TYR A 43 -15.71 -2.98 6.76
C TYR A 43 -16.58 -2.98 8.02
N ASP A 44 -17.47 -3.97 8.12
CA ASP A 44 -18.26 -4.23 9.31
C ASP A 44 -17.72 -5.48 10.00
N SER A 45 -17.05 -5.26 11.13
CA SER A 45 -16.44 -6.31 11.96
C SER A 45 -17.37 -6.87 13.02
N SER A 46 -18.68 -6.57 12.96
CA SER A 46 -19.65 -7.13 13.89
C SER A 46 -19.85 -8.63 13.67
N LEU A 47 -20.02 -9.36 14.77
CA LEU A 47 -20.29 -10.80 14.72
C LEU A 47 -21.60 -11.12 13.98
N ALA A 48 -22.58 -10.22 14.06
CA ALA A 48 -23.86 -10.35 13.37
C ALA A 48 -23.67 -10.33 11.86
N ASN A 49 -22.94 -9.34 11.32
CA ASN A 49 -22.66 -9.24 9.89
C ASN A 49 -21.80 -10.40 9.41
N PHE A 50 -20.76 -10.76 10.16
CA PHE A 50 -19.93 -11.93 9.85
C PHE A 50 -20.78 -13.21 9.72
N ASN A 51 -21.65 -13.48 10.70
CA ASN A 51 -22.52 -14.66 10.69
C ASN A 51 -23.55 -14.62 9.55
N HIS A 52 -24.06 -13.45 9.20
CA HIS A 52 -24.97 -13.28 8.07
C HIS A 52 -24.28 -13.62 6.75
N CYS A 53 -23.15 -12.99 6.44
CA CYS A 53 -22.38 -13.27 5.21
C CYS A 53 -21.95 -14.74 5.14
N ASN A 54 -21.50 -15.30 6.27
CA ASN A 54 -21.11 -16.71 6.33
C ASN A 54 -22.28 -17.69 6.08
N LYS A 55 -23.52 -17.33 6.49
CA LYS A 55 -24.72 -18.14 6.25
C LYS A 55 -25.28 -17.99 4.85
N THR A 56 -25.26 -16.77 4.30
CA THR A 56 -25.83 -16.46 2.99
C THR A 56 -24.87 -16.72 1.84
N GLY A 57 -23.56 -16.82 2.11
CA GLY A 57 -22.51 -16.88 1.11
C GLY A 57 -22.22 -15.53 0.45
N GLU A 58 -22.82 -14.44 0.94
CA GLU A 58 -22.54 -13.08 0.47
C GLU A 58 -21.09 -12.71 0.80
N ILE A 59 -20.39 -12.14 -0.18
CA ILE A 59 -19.02 -11.65 0.03
C ILE A 59 -19.11 -10.37 0.87
N PRO A 60 -18.48 -10.34 2.06
CA PRO A 60 -18.51 -9.15 2.89
C PRO A 60 -17.75 -7.99 2.24
N ILE A 61 -18.25 -6.77 2.47
CA ILE A 61 -17.50 -5.56 2.15
C ILE A 61 -16.22 -5.55 2.97
N SER A 62 -15.10 -5.32 2.30
CA SER A 62 -13.78 -5.32 2.90
C SER A 62 -12.84 -4.39 2.15
N PHE A 63 -11.81 -3.90 2.83
CA PHE A 63 -10.74 -3.09 2.26
C PHE A 63 -9.50 -3.93 2.08
N GLU A 64 -8.77 -3.71 0.99
CA GLU A 64 -7.42 -4.25 0.85
C GLU A 64 -6.49 -3.67 1.92
N LYS A 65 -5.69 -4.51 2.56
CA LYS A 65 -4.75 -4.07 3.59
C LYS A 65 -3.53 -3.38 2.96
N ALA A 66 -3.26 -2.16 3.41
CA ALA A 66 -2.05 -1.44 3.05
C ALA A 66 -0.82 -2.11 3.69
N GLY A 67 0.29 -2.17 2.95
CA GLY A 67 1.54 -2.74 3.43
C GLY A 67 2.55 -2.96 2.29
N PRO A 68 3.81 -3.27 2.60
CA PRO A 68 4.79 -3.57 1.57
C PRO A 68 4.40 -4.86 0.83
N ARG A 69 4.59 -4.89 -0.48
CA ARG A 69 4.46 -6.09 -1.32
C ARG A 69 5.84 -6.66 -1.62
N GLU A 70 5.94 -7.98 -1.72
CA GLU A 70 7.19 -8.65 -2.07
C GLU A 70 7.61 -8.35 -3.51
N LYS A 71 6.62 -8.22 -4.40
CA LYS A 71 6.80 -7.79 -5.77
C LYS A 71 6.04 -6.49 -6.02
N ILE A 72 6.62 -5.60 -6.83
CA ILE A 72 6.10 -4.28 -7.16
C ILE A 72 6.07 -4.09 -8.67
N PHE A 73 5.24 -3.17 -9.14
CA PHE A 73 5.10 -2.86 -10.56
C PHE A 73 6.30 -2.05 -11.10
N PHE A 74 6.72 -1.01 -10.38
CA PHE A 74 7.73 -0.08 -10.86
C PHE A 74 9.16 -0.53 -10.52
N GLN A 75 10.06 -0.47 -11.51
CA GLN A 75 11.49 -0.66 -11.28
C GLN A 75 12.13 0.60 -10.65
N PRO A 76 12.59 0.58 -9.40
CA PRO A 76 12.94 1.81 -8.68
C PRO A 76 14.02 2.68 -9.34
N ALA A 77 15.03 2.06 -9.96
CA ALA A 77 16.09 2.78 -10.68
C ALA A 77 15.58 3.60 -11.88
N LYS A 78 14.43 3.22 -12.46
CA LYS A 78 13.79 3.89 -13.61
C LYS A 78 12.64 4.81 -13.18
N THR A 79 12.16 4.67 -11.95
CA THR A 79 11.02 5.44 -11.44
C THR A 79 11.38 6.90 -11.23
N LYS A 80 10.43 7.77 -11.56
CA LYS A 80 10.41 9.19 -11.20
C LYS A 80 9.14 9.43 -10.40
N VAL A 81 9.24 10.16 -9.28
CA VAL A 81 8.09 10.45 -8.41
C VAL A 81 7.84 11.95 -8.42
N ALA A 82 6.59 12.36 -8.57
CA ALA A 82 6.18 13.75 -8.42
C ALA A 82 5.21 13.86 -7.23
N ILE A 83 5.41 14.85 -6.38
CA ILE A 83 4.58 15.15 -5.21
C ILE A 83 3.99 16.54 -5.41
N VAL A 84 2.66 16.63 -5.37
CA VAL A 84 1.91 17.89 -5.41
C VAL A 84 1.01 17.97 -4.18
N THR A 85 0.87 19.16 -3.63
CA THR A 85 -0.06 19.42 -2.53
C THR A 85 -1.12 20.42 -2.99
N CYS A 86 -2.38 20.02 -2.91
CA CYS A 86 -3.51 20.81 -3.40
C CYS A 86 -4.39 21.30 -2.24
N GLY A 87 -5.09 22.41 -2.45
CA GLY A 87 -6.02 22.97 -1.47
C GLY A 87 -5.35 23.82 -0.38
N GLY A 88 -6.02 23.93 0.76
CA GLY A 88 -5.53 24.70 1.92
C GLY A 88 -4.42 23.97 2.69
N LEU A 89 -3.62 24.74 3.43
CA LEU A 89 -2.59 24.18 4.30
C LEU A 89 -3.22 23.45 5.50
N CYS A 90 -2.64 22.31 5.87
CA CYS A 90 -3.04 21.52 7.03
C CYS A 90 -1.80 21.16 7.87
N PRO A 91 -1.88 21.19 9.22
CA PRO A 91 -0.80 20.69 10.07
C PRO A 91 -0.38 19.27 9.69
N GLY A 92 0.93 19.04 9.59
CA GLY A 92 1.49 17.73 9.24
C GLY A 92 1.77 17.51 7.75
N LEU A 93 1.34 18.42 6.86
CA LEU A 93 1.60 18.31 5.42
C LEU A 93 3.08 18.08 5.10
N ASN A 94 3.97 18.86 5.72
CA ASN A 94 5.42 18.72 5.53
C ASN A 94 5.97 17.38 6.07
N ASN A 95 5.35 16.82 7.12
CA ASN A 95 5.74 15.49 7.62
C ASN A 95 5.34 14.40 6.64
N VAL A 96 4.20 14.54 5.95
CA VAL A 96 3.80 13.64 4.86
C VAL A 96 4.80 13.71 3.71
N ILE A 97 5.11 14.92 3.23
CA ILE A 97 6.11 15.10 2.15
C ILE A 97 7.45 14.49 2.53
N ARG A 98 7.98 14.82 3.71
CA ARG A 98 9.26 14.30 4.20
C ARG A 98 9.26 12.78 4.28
N SER A 99 8.17 12.18 4.79
CA SER A 99 8.04 10.74 4.90
C SER A 99 8.03 10.06 3.53
N LEU A 100 7.28 10.60 2.56
CA LEU A 100 7.26 10.10 1.19
C LEU A 100 8.66 10.16 0.55
N VAL A 101 9.33 11.31 0.64
CA VAL A 101 10.69 11.49 0.09
C VAL A 101 11.67 10.49 0.72
N ASN A 102 11.65 10.34 2.04
CA ASN A 102 12.53 9.41 2.75
C ASN A 102 12.27 7.94 2.38
N GLN A 103 11.00 7.54 2.21
CA GLN A 103 10.65 6.20 1.78
C GLN A 103 11.15 5.93 0.35
N CYS A 104 10.87 6.84 -0.58
CA CYS A 104 11.36 6.74 -1.95
C CYS A 104 12.88 6.64 -2.01
N TYR A 105 13.60 7.53 -1.31
CA TYR A 105 15.05 7.62 -1.38
C TYR A 105 15.76 6.50 -0.61
N TYR A 106 15.50 6.35 0.69
CA TYR A 106 16.28 5.44 1.54
C TYR A 106 15.81 3.99 1.49
N ARG A 107 14.53 3.73 1.18
CA ARG A 107 14.00 2.35 1.18
C ARG A 107 13.90 1.77 -0.22
N TYR A 108 13.50 2.59 -1.19
CA TYR A 108 13.35 2.14 -2.58
C TYR A 108 14.49 2.59 -3.50
N ASN A 109 15.45 3.39 -3.04
CA ASN A 109 16.58 3.89 -3.84
C ASN A 109 16.16 4.72 -5.07
N ILE A 110 15.00 5.41 -4.99
CA ILE A 110 14.52 6.33 -6.02
C ILE A 110 15.16 7.69 -5.79
N THR A 111 15.96 8.15 -6.75
CA THR A 111 16.72 9.42 -6.63
C THR A 111 16.07 10.60 -7.35
N ARG A 112 15.08 10.35 -8.22
CA ARG A 112 14.41 11.37 -9.04
C ARG A 112 13.02 11.66 -8.47
N ILE A 113 12.97 12.57 -7.48
CA ILE A 113 11.75 12.96 -6.76
C ILE A 113 11.53 14.47 -6.94
N PHE A 114 10.36 14.87 -7.43
CA PHE A 114 10.02 16.24 -7.80
C PHE A 114 8.90 16.78 -6.90
N GLY A 115 9.06 17.99 -6.37
CA GLY A 115 7.98 18.75 -5.76
C GLY A 115 7.36 19.69 -6.79
N ILE A 116 6.08 19.52 -7.06
CA ILE A 116 5.32 20.36 -8.00
C ILE A 116 4.68 21.51 -7.21
N LYS A 117 4.77 22.72 -7.77
CA LYS A 117 4.20 23.95 -7.22
C LYS A 117 2.92 24.33 -7.96
#